data_AF-A0A0A3YKT3-F1
#
_entry.id   AF-A0A0A3YKT3-F1
#
_cell.length_a   1.000
_cell.length_b   1.000
_cell.length_c   1.000
_cell.angle_alpha   90.00
_cell.angle_beta   90.00
_cell.angle_gamma   90.00
#
_symmetry.space_group_name_H-M   'P 1'
#
loop_
_entity.id
_entity.type
_entity.pdbx_description
1 polymer ?
#
loop_
_entity_poly.entity_id
_entity_poly.type
_entity_poly.pdbx_seq_one_letter_code
_entity_poly.pdbx_strand_id
1 'polypeptide(L)'
;RASQSVVRAALQQVFVQTEEQSAHATWREVATQLEKSFPAVTEMMDEAEADVLAYFSFPKAHRVKIHSTNTLERLNKEVKRRADVVGIFPNEESIMRLLGAVLTEQNEEWLLQNRYLPQHSMAEIEQTAETEVIEALPL
;
A
#
# COMPACT_ATOMS: atom_id res chain seq x y z
N ARG A 1 -0.58 9.26 -21.55
CA ARG A 1 -1.02 7.85 -21.40
C ARG A 1 0.13 6.85 -21.67
N ALA A 2 0.80 6.89 -22.84
CA ALA A 2 1.94 6.00 -23.11
C ALA A 2 3.12 6.14 -22.12
N SER A 3 3.47 7.36 -21.70
CA SER A 3 4.52 7.58 -20.70
C SER A 3 4.18 7.03 -19.31
N GLN A 4 2.91 7.07 -18.91
CA GLN A 4 2.45 6.51 -17.63
C GLN A 4 2.52 4.98 -17.62
N SER A 5 2.22 4.31 -18.75
CA SER A 5 2.37 2.86 -18.83
C SER A 5 3.82 2.41 -18.74
N VAL A 6 4.76 3.19 -19.31
CA VAL A 6 6.20 2.90 -19.22
C VAL A 6 6.70 3.04 -17.78
N VAL A 7 6.39 4.15 -17.10
CA VAL A 7 6.77 4.37 -15.69
C VAL A 7 6.17 3.28 -14.80
N ARG A 8 4.89 2.95 -14.98
CA ARG A 8 4.24 1.87 -14.23
C ARG A 8 4.93 0.52 -14.43
N ALA A 9 5.25 0.16 -15.67
CA ALA A 9 5.90 -1.11 -15.98
C ALA A 9 7.31 -1.19 -15.37
N ALA A 10 8.04 -0.08 -15.32
CA ALA A 10 9.33 0.00 -14.65
C ALA A 10 9.19 -0.20 -13.13
N LEU A 11 8.28 0.54 -12.49
CA LEU A 11 8.03 0.41 -11.04
C LEU A 11 7.52 -0.98 -10.63
N GLN A 12 6.77 -1.67 -11.49
CA GLN A 12 6.33 -3.04 -11.22
C GLN A 12 7.49 -4.02 -11.01
N GLN A 13 8.67 -3.75 -11.56
CA GLN A 13 9.86 -4.60 -11.39
C GLN A 13 10.36 -4.60 -9.94
N VAL A 14 10.17 -3.50 -9.21
CA VAL A 14 10.50 -3.38 -7.79
C VAL A 14 9.60 -4.31 -6.96
N PHE A 15 8.29 -4.27 -7.19
CA PHE A 15 7.32 -5.02 -6.37
C PHE A 15 7.31 -6.54 -6.63
N VAL A 16 8.02 -7.01 -7.66
CA VAL A 16 8.20 -8.45 -7.94
C VAL A 16 9.35 -9.04 -7.12
N GLN A 17 10.23 -8.20 -6.55
CA GLN A 17 11.36 -8.68 -5.74
C GLN A 17 10.87 -9.33 -4.43
N THR A 18 11.50 -10.45 -4.07
CA THR A 18 11.14 -11.20 -2.85
C THR A 18 11.90 -10.75 -1.61
N GLU A 19 13.04 -10.11 -1.80
CA GLU A 19 13.97 -9.66 -0.76
C GLU A 19 14.16 -8.14 -0.81
N GLU A 20 14.27 -7.52 0.37
CA GLU A 20 14.30 -6.07 0.55
C GLU A 20 15.52 -5.42 -0.13
N GLN A 21 16.71 -6.00 0.05
CA GLN A 21 17.94 -5.51 -0.57
C GLN A 21 17.85 -5.51 -2.09
N SER A 22 17.23 -6.52 -2.68
CA SER A 22 17.00 -6.60 -4.13
C SER A 22 15.98 -5.55 -4.59
N ALA A 23 14.94 -5.29 -3.80
CA ALA A 23 13.96 -4.24 -4.10
C ALA A 23 14.59 -2.85 -4.12
N HIS A 24 15.45 -2.52 -3.14
CA HIS A 24 16.24 -1.28 -3.12
C HIS A 24 17.17 -1.16 -4.34
N ALA A 25 17.90 -2.24 -4.68
CA ALA A 25 18.77 -2.23 -5.86
C ALA A 25 17.96 -1.96 -7.15
N THR A 26 16.85 -2.68 -7.35
CA THR A 26 15.98 -2.48 -8.50
C THR A 26 15.34 -1.08 -8.50
N TRP A 27 15.00 -0.52 -7.34
CA TRP A 27 14.48 0.85 -7.22
C TRP A 27 15.45 1.87 -7.81
N ARG A 28 16.74 1.75 -7.45
CA ARG A 28 17.81 2.64 -7.91
C ARG A 28 18.10 2.46 -9.40
N GLU A 29 18.05 1.23 -9.90
CA GLU A 29 18.15 0.96 -11.34
C GLU A 29 16.99 1.61 -12.12
N VAL A 30 15.76 1.46 -11.64
CA VAL A 30 14.57 2.05 -12.27
C VAL A 30 14.64 3.58 -12.23
N ALA A 31 15.04 4.18 -11.11
CA ALA A 31 15.23 5.63 -11.02
C ALA A 31 16.25 6.11 -12.07
N THR A 32 17.40 5.47 -12.16
CA THR A 32 18.44 5.80 -13.16
C THR A 32 17.92 5.71 -14.59
N GLN A 33 17.11 4.69 -14.91
CA GLN A 33 16.51 4.53 -16.24
C GLN A 33 15.51 5.65 -16.59
N LEU A 34 14.78 6.15 -15.59
CA LEU A 34 13.75 7.16 -15.78
C LEU A 34 14.30 8.58 -15.74
N GLU A 35 15.46 8.83 -15.12
CA GLU A 35 16.02 10.17 -14.85
C GLU A 35 16.04 11.08 -16.08
N LYS A 36 16.57 10.58 -17.21
CA LYS A 36 16.70 11.38 -18.43
C LYS A 36 15.35 11.80 -19.03
N SER A 37 14.33 10.96 -18.90
CA SER A 37 13.03 11.18 -19.54
C SER A 37 11.97 11.74 -18.58
N PHE A 38 12.13 11.50 -17.28
CA PHE A 38 11.16 11.80 -16.22
C PHE A 38 11.86 12.23 -14.91
N PRO A 39 12.62 13.34 -14.91
CA PRO A 39 13.40 13.77 -13.75
C PRO A 39 12.54 14.08 -12.50
N ALA A 40 11.32 14.60 -12.69
CA ALA A 40 10.39 14.84 -11.57
C ALA A 40 9.89 13.53 -10.93
N VAL A 41 9.84 12.43 -11.70
CA VAL A 41 9.46 11.12 -11.16
C VAL A 41 10.60 10.54 -10.33
N THR A 42 11.85 10.73 -10.76
CA THR A 42 13.00 10.24 -10.00
C THR A 42 13.20 10.99 -8.69
N GLU A 43 12.98 12.30 -8.67
CA GLU A 43 12.97 13.09 -7.42
C GLU A 43 11.92 12.55 -6.43
N MET A 44 10.70 12.29 -6.91
CA MET A 44 9.65 11.66 -6.09
C MET A 44 10.03 10.24 -5.64
N MET A 45 10.70 9.46 -6.49
CA MET A 45 11.17 8.13 -6.12
C MET A 45 12.25 8.18 -5.04
N ASP A 46 13.12 9.18 -5.07
CA ASP A 46 14.17 9.34 -4.06
C ASP A 46 13.59 9.64 -2.68
N GLU A 47 12.57 10.51 -2.63
CA GLU A 47 11.86 10.83 -1.38
C GLU A 47 11.03 9.65 -0.85
N ALA A 48 10.43 8.86 -1.74
CA ALA A 48 9.45 7.84 -1.38
C ALA A 48 10.05 6.44 -1.11
N GLU A 49 11.34 6.19 -1.40
CA GLU A 49 11.91 4.84 -1.34
C GLU A 49 11.68 4.15 0.01
N ALA A 50 12.04 4.83 1.11
CA ALA A 50 11.93 4.27 2.45
C ALA A 50 10.47 3.93 2.79
N ASP A 51 9.55 4.84 2.49
CA ASP A 51 8.13 4.66 2.79
C ASP A 51 7.49 3.56 1.93
N VAL A 52 7.85 3.50 0.65
CA VAL A 52 7.29 2.54 -0.30
C VAL A 52 7.82 1.13 -0.05
N LEU A 53 9.07 0.98 0.39
CA LEU A 53 9.68 -0.33 0.67
C LEU A 53 9.53 -0.78 2.13
N ALA A 54 9.04 0.07 3.03
CA ALA A 54 8.82 -0.28 4.43
C ALA A 54 7.96 -1.54 4.65
N TYR A 55 7.10 -1.92 3.68
CA TYR A 55 6.30 -3.14 3.78
C TYR A 55 7.13 -4.43 3.89
N PHE A 56 8.43 -4.41 3.54
CA PHE A 56 9.31 -5.57 3.71
C PHE A 56 9.50 -5.97 5.18
N SER A 57 9.32 -5.04 6.12
CA SER A 57 9.30 -5.30 7.57
C SER A 57 8.10 -6.17 8.03
N PHE A 58 7.10 -6.39 7.16
CA PHE A 58 5.96 -7.25 7.48
C PHE A 58 6.18 -8.70 6.99
N PRO A 59 5.55 -9.70 7.64
CA PRO A 59 5.56 -11.08 7.19
C PRO A 59 5.20 -11.23 5.71
N LYS A 60 5.87 -12.15 5.02
CA LYS A 60 5.70 -12.37 3.56
C LYS A 60 4.23 -12.56 3.16
N ALA A 61 3.42 -13.19 4.02
CA ALA A 61 1.99 -13.38 3.82
C ALA A 61 1.15 -12.08 3.74
N HIS A 62 1.68 -10.96 4.22
CA HIS A 62 0.98 -9.67 4.29
C HIS A 62 1.45 -8.66 3.26
N ARG A 63 2.68 -8.78 2.78
CA ARG A 63 3.33 -7.83 1.86
C ARG A 63 2.42 -7.45 0.68
N VAL A 64 1.88 -8.45 -0.04
CA VAL A 64 0.99 -8.23 -1.21
C VAL A 64 -0.25 -7.41 -0.88
N LYS A 65 -0.80 -7.57 0.33
CA LYS A 65 -1.97 -6.83 0.77
C LYS A 65 -1.62 -5.39 1.14
N ILE A 66 -0.43 -5.17 1.69
CA ILE A 66 0.03 -3.85 2.15
C ILE A 66 0.40 -2.96 0.97
N HIS A 67 1.19 -3.46 0.01
CA HIS A 67 1.66 -2.64 -1.11
C HIS A 67 0.64 -2.56 -2.27
N SER A 68 -0.52 -3.23 -2.18
CA SER A 68 -1.57 -3.15 -3.20
C SER A 68 -2.54 -2.00 -2.93
N THR A 69 -2.81 -1.19 -3.95
CA THR A 69 -3.85 -0.14 -3.90
C THR A 69 -5.25 -0.65 -4.22
N ASN A 70 -5.41 -1.93 -4.60
CA ASN A 70 -6.67 -2.48 -5.11
C ASN A 70 -7.84 -2.34 -4.11
N THR A 71 -7.58 -2.53 -2.82
CA THR A 71 -8.59 -2.39 -1.76
C THR A 71 -9.05 -0.95 -1.61
N LEU A 72 -8.12 0.00 -1.58
CA LEU A 72 -8.41 1.42 -1.52
C LEU A 72 -9.17 1.88 -2.77
N GLU A 73 -8.75 1.43 -3.95
CA GLU A 73 -9.41 1.74 -5.23
C GLU A 73 -10.84 1.20 -5.27
N ARG A 74 -11.06 -0.04 -4.81
CA ARG A 74 -12.40 -0.64 -4.70
C ARG A 74 -13.29 0.16 -3.76
N LEU A 75 -12.78 0.51 -2.57
CA LEU A 75 -13.51 1.32 -1.60
C LEU A 75 -13.86 2.70 -2.16
N ASN A 76 -12.88 3.39 -2.79
CA ASN A 76 -13.11 4.69 -3.41
C ASN A 76 -14.15 4.62 -4.53
N LYS A 77 -14.14 3.55 -5.34
CA LYS A 77 -15.14 3.33 -6.38
C LYS A 77 -16.52 3.10 -5.77
N GLU A 78 -16.61 2.39 -4.65
CA GLU A 78 -17.87 2.15 -3.93
C GLU A 78 -18.46 3.45 -3.38
N VAL A 79 -17.63 4.26 -2.71
CA VAL A 79 -18.03 5.57 -2.19
C VAL A 79 -18.56 6.46 -3.32
N LYS A 80 -17.83 6.54 -4.43
CA LYS A 80 -18.26 7.31 -5.62
C LYS A 80 -19.60 6.80 -6.16
N ARG A 81 -19.74 5.49 -6.35
CA ARG A 81 -20.98 4.89 -6.88
C ARG A 81 -22.20 5.22 -6.01
N ARG A 82 -22.08 5.19 -4.68
CA ARG A 82 -23.21 5.52 -3.79
C ARG A 82 -23.47 7.02 -3.71
N ALA A 83 -22.42 7.83 -3.75
CA ALA A 83 -22.58 9.28 -3.82
C ALA A 83 -23.27 9.73 -5.12
N ASP A 84 -22.94 9.09 -6.25
CA ASP A 84 -23.54 9.40 -7.56
C ASP A 84 -25.06 9.16 -7.57
N VAL A 85 -25.57 8.20 -6.80
CA VAL A 85 -27.02 7.95 -6.65
C VAL A 85 -27.72 9.09 -5.89
N VAL A 86 -27.05 9.70 -4.91
CA VAL A 86 -27.59 10.83 -4.14
C VAL A 86 -27.52 12.12 -4.94
N GLY A 87 -26.45 12.32 -5.71
CA GLY A 87 -26.23 13.47 -6.58
C GLY A 87 -25.84 14.74 -5.82
N ILE A 88 -26.75 15.29 -5.01
CA ILE A 88 -26.54 16.51 -4.21
C ILE A 88 -26.85 16.25 -2.74
N PHE A 89 -25.91 16.59 -1.86
CA PHE A 89 -26.08 16.47 -0.42
C PHE A 89 -26.58 17.80 0.19
N PRO A 90 -27.53 17.76 1.14
CA PRO A 90 -28.07 18.97 1.75
C PRO A 90 -27.11 19.63 2.75
N ASN A 91 -26.16 18.88 3.31
CA ASN A 91 -25.10 19.36 4.21
C ASN A 91 -23.96 18.33 4.31
N GLU A 92 -22.87 18.73 4.96
CA GLU A 92 -21.68 17.89 5.17
C GLU A 92 -21.98 16.65 6.03
N GLU A 93 -22.82 16.77 7.06
CA GLU A 93 -23.14 15.62 7.91
C GLU A 93 -23.86 14.51 7.12
N SER A 94 -24.66 14.85 6.11
CA SER A 94 -25.34 13.89 5.26
C SER A 94 -24.37 13.05 4.42
N ILE A 95 -23.30 13.64 3.88
CA ILE A 95 -22.27 12.86 3.17
C ILE A 95 -21.42 12.04 4.14
N MET A 96 -21.12 12.57 5.33
CA MET A 96 -20.40 11.83 6.36
C MET A 96 -21.17 10.58 6.81
N ARG A 97 -22.50 10.65 6.91
CA ARG A 97 -23.34 9.47 7.20
C ARG A 97 -23.25 8.41 6.11
N LEU A 98 -23.26 8.80 4.83
CA LEU A 98 -23.10 7.86 3.72
C LEU A 98 -21.73 7.20 3.73
N LEU A 99 -20.67 8.00 3.87
CA LEU A 99 -19.29 7.50 3.92
C LEU A 99 -19.11 6.55 5.09
N GLY A 100 -19.60 6.92 6.28
CA GLY A 100 -19.58 6.06 7.47
C GLY A 100 -20.30 4.73 7.24
N ALA A 101 -21.49 4.75 6.62
CA ALA A 101 -22.22 3.52 6.29
C ALA A 101 -21.42 2.60 5.35
N VAL A 102 -20.78 3.15 4.31
CA VAL A 102 -19.95 2.38 3.37
C VAL A 102 -18.73 1.78 4.08
N LEU A 103 -18.06 2.56 4.92
CA LEU A 103 -16.88 2.09 5.66
C LEU A 103 -17.24 1.00 6.66
N THR A 104 -18.36 1.12 7.37
CA THR A 104 -18.85 0.09 8.30
C THR A 104 -19.16 -1.21 7.56
N GLU A 105 -19.88 -1.15 6.44
CA GLU A 105 -20.18 -2.33 5.62
C GLU A 105 -18.89 -3.00 5.10
N GLN A 106 -17.92 -2.20 4.65
CA GLN A 106 -16.64 -2.73 4.18
C GLN A 106 -15.85 -3.41 5.32
N ASN A 107 -15.88 -2.83 6.52
CA ASN A 107 -15.24 -3.40 7.70
C ASN A 107 -15.90 -4.71 8.13
N GLU A 108 -17.23 -4.79 8.10
CA GLU A 108 -17.98 -6.02 8.38
C GLU A 108 -17.62 -7.14 7.38
N GLU A 109 -17.54 -6.83 6.09
CA GLU A 109 -17.11 -7.79 5.06
C GLU A 109 -15.70 -8.34 5.36
N TRP A 110 -14.76 -7.48 5.74
CA TRP A 110 -13.38 -7.86 6.07
C TRP A 110 -13.26 -8.71 7.34
N LEU A 111 -14.17 -8.52 8.30
CA LEU A 111 -14.22 -9.33 9.51
C LEU A 111 -14.79 -10.74 9.22
N LEU A 112 -15.76 -10.84 8.31
CA LEU A 112 -16.48 -12.09 8.04
C LEU A 112 -15.79 -12.99 7.00
N GLN A 113 -15.16 -12.44 5.95
CA GLN A 113 -14.56 -13.23 4.87
C GLN A 113 -13.06 -13.46 5.06
N ASN A 114 -12.68 -14.38 5.95
CA ASN A 114 -11.27 -14.75 6.23
C ASN A 114 -10.41 -13.49 6.50
N ARG A 115 -10.56 -12.91 7.71
CA ARG A 115 -9.84 -11.71 8.22
C ARG A 115 -8.73 -11.24 7.28
N TYR A 116 -8.98 -10.10 6.61
CA TYR A 116 -8.10 -9.55 5.56
C TYR A 116 -6.63 -9.51 6.01
N LEU A 117 -6.35 -9.22 7.27
CA LEU A 117 -5.08 -9.50 7.94
C LEU A 117 -5.34 -10.35 9.20
N PRO A 118 -5.04 -11.66 9.19
CA PRO A 118 -5.23 -12.52 10.35
C PRO A 118 -4.36 -12.09 11.53
N GLN A 119 -4.92 -12.10 12.74
CA GLN A 119 -4.22 -11.64 13.93
C GLN A 119 -3.02 -12.52 14.32
N HIS A 120 -3.12 -13.83 14.06
CA HIS A 120 -2.05 -14.78 14.40
C HIS A 120 -0.76 -14.54 13.59
N SER A 121 -0.89 -14.17 12.32
CA SER A 121 0.26 -13.88 11.45
C SER A 121 0.80 -12.46 11.67
N MET A 122 -0.04 -11.51 12.12
CA MET A 122 0.44 -10.19 12.53
C MET A 122 1.26 -10.23 13.83
N ALA A 123 1.01 -11.20 14.72
CA ALA A 123 1.80 -11.41 15.93
C ALA A 123 3.27 -11.81 15.63
N GLU A 124 3.57 -12.29 14.42
CA GLU A 124 4.95 -12.55 13.98
C GLU A 124 5.79 -11.26 13.94
N ILE A 125 5.15 -10.08 13.78
CA ILE A 125 5.82 -8.78 13.79
C ILE A 125 6.35 -8.47 15.19
N GLU A 126 5.54 -8.72 16.22
CA GLU A 126 5.91 -8.51 17.63
C GLU A 126 7.08 -9.42 18.02
N GLN A 127 7.06 -10.69 17.56
CA GLN A 127 8.16 -11.64 17.79
C GLN A 127 9.45 -11.26 17.06
N THR A 128 9.34 -10.72 15.84
CA THR A 128 10.50 -10.25 15.06
C THR A 128 11.13 -9.04 15.76
N ALA A 129 10.30 -8.08 16.20
CA ALA A 129 10.77 -6.92 16.95
C ALA A 129 11.44 -7.30 18.28
N GLU A 130 10.90 -8.27 19.02
CA GLU A 130 11.53 -8.79 20.25
C GLU A 130 12.88 -9.46 19.96
N THR A 131 12.99 -10.20 18.85
CA THR A 131 14.23 -10.88 18.46
C THR A 131 15.33 -9.90 18.07
N GLU A 132 15.00 -8.88 17.25
CA GLU A 132 15.94 -7.82 16.84
C GLU A 132 16.44 -7.02 18.04
N VAL A 133 15.58 -6.75 19.04
CA VAL A 133 15.98 -6.07 20.27
C VAL A 133 16.94 -6.93 21.10
N ILE A 134 16.73 -8.24 21.16
CA ILE A 134 17.62 -9.16 21.88
C ILE A 134 19.00 -9.25 21.19
N GLU A 135 19.04 -9.33 19.87
CA GLU A 135 20.29 -9.37 19.10
C GLU A 135 21.07 -8.04 19.14
N ALA A 136 20.38 -6.91 19.28
CA ALA A 136 20.98 -5.58 19.38
C ALA A 136 21.59 -5.26 20.76
N LEU A 137 21.36 -6.12 21.78
CA LEU A 137 21.99 -5.96 23.09
C LEU A 137 23.43 -6.50 23.05
N PRO A 138 24.43 -5.71 23.50
CA PRO A 138 25.78 -6.22 23.65
C PRO A 138 25.79 -7.31 24.73
N LEU A 139 26.41 -8.46 24.42
CA LEU A 139 26.63 -9.57 25.34
C LEU A 139 27.32 -9.13 26.65
#